data_AF-A0A959UMH8-F1
#
_entry.id   AF-A0A959UMH8-F1
#
_cell.length_a   1.000
_cell.length_b   1.000
_cell.length_c   1.000
_cell.angle_alpha   90.00
_cell.angle_beta   90.00
_cell.angle_gamma   90.00
#
_symmetry.space_group_name_H-M   'P 1'
#
loop_
_entity.id
_entity.type
_entity.pdbx_description
1 polymer ?
#
loop_
_entity_poly.entity_id
_entity_poly.type
_entity_poly.pdbx_seq_one_letter_code
_entity_poly.pdbx_strand_id
1 'polypeptide(L)'
;MISEAYEYFGCNTSDLFVMSVNTGDTDAECIAFDQTYGIEFPCISGVEGGGTAINGTYGISAYPTYILIAPDHSIVEQDIWPVSSAQTFITLFESHGIMQAECGGTMTADFGSDVTEICQFNEVAFTDLSTGDITSWNWTFEGGDPATSTEQNPLVTYSETGTYDVELEVSDGTNSVNMLIEDYIEVFLVPPVMLQAFDDVCVDWPAFELTGGSPLGGTYEGPGVTNGWFDPSEAGTGTHTIVYTYTTAEGCFNSDEKTLYVDECVGIGEHADAGVLIYPNPARDHFMLKVGSADTYQVSVFSLTGVKVVEQEIEFSGSQAKQIDLPELENGLYFVSLKNNSRTIVQKITISGK
;
A
#
# COMPACT_ATOMS: atom_id res chain seq x y z
N MET A 1 11.67 27.15 -45.72
CA MET A 1 10.63 28.20 -45.89
C MET A 1 9.24 27.61 -46.00
N ILE A 2 8.82 27.02 -47.13
CA ILE A 2 7.48 26.41 -47.21
C ILE A 2 7.39 25.05 -46.54
N SER A 3 8.48 24.27 -46.50
CA SER A 3 8.57 23.04 -45.71
C SER A 3 8.39 23.31 -44.22
N GLU A 4 8.99 24.39 -43.70
CA GLU A 4 8.82 24.83 -42.31
C GLU A 4 7.40 25.32 -42.03
N ALA A 5 6.76 26.03 -42.99
CA ALA A 5 5.35 26.38 -42.87
C ALA A 5 4.46 25.12 -42.93
N TYR A 6 4.74 24.19 -43.84
CA TYR A 6 4.05 22.91 -43.94
C TYR A 6 4.21 22.08 -42.66
N GLU A 7 5.40 22.00 -42.09
CA GLU A 7 5.67 21.35 -40.80
C GLU A 7 4.95 22.07 -39.65
N TYR A 8 4.87 23.41 -39.68
CA TYR A 8 4.13 24.21 -38.71
C TYR A 8 2.60 23.95 -38.76
N PHE A 9 2.06 23.65 -39.95
CA PHE A 9 0.63 23.33 -40.17
C PHE A 9 0.35 21.82 -40.38
N GLY A 10 1.32 20.95 -40.12
CA GLY A 10 1.48 19.62 -40.74
C GLY A 10 0.54 18.49 -40.32
N CYS A 11 -0.62 18.77 -39.72
CA CYS A 11 -1.64 17.77 -39.41
C CYS A 11 -3.05 18.15 -39.88
N ASN A 12 -3.20 19.14 -40.76
CA ASN A 12 -4.49 19.47 -41.36
C ASN A 12 -4.88 18.31 -42.29
N THR A 13 -5.70 17.38 -41.80
CA THR A 13 -6.16 16.15 -42.49
C THR A 13 -6.98 16.40 -43.76
N SER A 14 -7.01 17.62 -44.31
CA SER A 14 -7.57 17.94 -45.62
C SER A 14 -7.02 19.22 -46.27
N ASP A 15 -6.30 20.08 -45.55
CA ASP A 15 -6.14 21.48 -45.99
C ASP A 15 -4.68 21.96 -45.89
N LEU A 16 -3.87 21.68 -46.93
CA LEU A 16 -2.77 22.57 -47.33
C LEU A 16 -2.24 22.26 -48.75
N PHE A 17 -2.40 23.18 -49.70
CA PHE A 17 -1.74 23.13 -51.01
C PHE A 17 -1.19 24.49 -51.44
N VAL A 18 0.11 24.54 -51.79
CA VAL A 18 0.69 25.63 -52.59
C VAL A 18 1.91 25.17 -53.41
N MET A 19 1.85 25.30 -54.74
CA MET A 19 2.85 26.04 -55.57
C MET A 19 2.50 25.92 -57.06
N SER A 20 2.51 27.05 -57.76
CA SER A 20 2.81 27.13 -59.18
C SER A 20 4.03 28.02 -59.31
N VAL A 21 5.17 27.43 -59.66
CA VAL A 21 6.29 28.17 -60.19
C VAL A 21 6.27 27.88 -61.68
N ASN A 22 6.01 28.93 -62.45
CA ASN A 22 6.23 29.07 -63.88
C ASN A 22 4.95 29.32 -64.72
N THR A 23 5.05 30.24 -65.68
CA THR A 23 4.17 30.34 -66.86
C THR A 23 4.72 29.64 -68.10
N GLY A 24 6.00 29.36 -68.15
CA GLY A 24 6.65 28.59 -69.21
C GLY A 24 6.37 27.09 -69.09
N ASP A 25 6.29 26.42 -70.23
CA ASP A 25 6.14 24.96 -70.35
C ASP A 25 7.44 24.20 -70.04
N THR A 26 8.36 24.78 -69.25
CA THR A 26 9.68 24.21 -68.99
C THR A 26 10.08 24.36 -67.53
N ASP A 27 10.90 23.44 -67.02
CA ASP A 27 11.39 23.45 -65.63
C ASP A 27 12.44 24.53 -65.35
N ALA A 28 12.85 25.32 -66.36
CA ALA A 28 14.04 26.16 -66.29
C ALA A 28 14.02 27.19 -65.16
N GLU A 29 12.86 27.82 -64.91
CA GLU A 29 12.72 28.84 -63.87
C GLU A 29 12.53 28.24 -62.49
N CYS A 30 11.99 27.02 -62.41
CA CYS A 30 11.98 26.22 -61.19
C CYS A 30 13.40 25.86 -60.78
N ILE A 31 14.18 25.30 -61.70
CA ILE A 31 15.59 24.94 -61.47
C ILE A 31 16.40 26.18 -61.04
N ALA A 32 16.16 27.33 -61.66
CA ALA A 32 16.84 28.58 -61.29
C ALA A 32 16.45 29.06 -59.88
N PHE A 33 15.16 28.94 -59.51
CA PHE A 33 14.69 29.27 -58.17
C PHE A 33 15.27 28.32 -57.12
N ASP A 34 15.23 27.01 -57.39
CA ASP A 34 15.81 25.97 -56.52
C ASP A 34 17.30 26.19 -56.29
N GLN A 35 18.06 26.55 -57.34
CA GLN A 35 19.48 26.90 -57.24
C GLN A 35 19.73 28.19 -56.45
N THR A 36 18.84 29.17 -56.56
CA THR A 36 18.96 30.46 -55.86
C THR A 36 18.74 30.31 -54.37
N TYR A 37 17.79 29.46 -53.96
CA TYR A 37 17.37 29.33 -52.57
C TYR A 37 17.78 28.01 -51.90
N GLY A 38 18.37 27.07 -52.65
CA GLY A 38 18.87 25.80 -52.14
C GLY A 38 17.79 24.83 -51.68
N ILE A 39 16.57 24.92 -52.23
CA ILE A 39 15.39 24.13 -51.84
C ILE A 39 14.74 23.60 -53.11
N GLU A 40 14.40 22.31 -53.16
CA GLU A 40 13.69 21.69 -54.28
C GLU A 40 12.18 21.91 -54.13
N PHE A 41 11.54 22.55 -55.11
CA PHE A 41 10.12 22.90 -55.05
C PHE A 41 9.28 22.10 -56.08
N PRO A 42 8.04 21.68 -55.75
CA PRO A 42 7.15 21.07 -56.72
C PRO A 42 6.72 22.11 -57.76
N CYS A 43 7.03 21.82 -59.03
CA CYS A 43 6.63 22.62 -60.16
C CYS A 43 5.57 21.91 -61.02
N ILE A 44 4.54 22.66 -61.41
CA ILE A 44 3.53 22.20 -62.36
C ILE A 44 4.04 22.47 -63.77
N SER A 45 5.03 21.70 -64.19
CA SER A 45 5.60 21.74 -65.54
C SER A 45 5.31 20.48 -66.34
N GLY A 46 4.71 19.45 -65.71
CA GLY A 46 4.38 18.15 -66.30
C GLY A 46 2.95 17.99 -66.82
N VAL A 47 2.13 19.06 -66.84
CA VAL A 47 0.75 19.03 -67.36
C VAL A 47 0.73 19.52 -68.81
N GLU A 48 -0.10 18.93 -69.68
CA GLU A 48 -0.27 19.37 -71.07
C GLU A 48 -0.65 20.87 -71.10
N GLY A 49 0.25 21.73 -71.60
CA GLY A 49 0.11 23.20 -71.64
C GLY A 49 0.75 23.98 -70.48
N GLY A 50 1.44 23.30 -69.56
CA GLY A 50 2.33 23.89 -68.54
C GLY A 50 1.72 25.01 -67.70
N GLY A 51 2.58 25.94 -67.28
CA GLY A 51 2.19 27.14 -66.54
C GLY A 51 1.24 28.07 -67.29
N THR A 52 1.24 28.00 -68.63
CA THR A 52 0.37 28.80 -69.48
C THR A 52 -1.09 28.33 -69.38
N ALA A 53 -1.33 27.01 -69.30
CA ALA A 53 -2.67 26.46 -69.12
C ALA A 53 -3.24 26.85 -67.75
N ILE A 54 -2.43 26.79 -66.69
CA ILE A 54 -2.81 27.23 -65.34
C ILE A 54 -3.13 28.73 -65.32
N ASN A 55 -2.30 29.57 -65.93
CA ASN A 55 -2.58 31.00 -66.10
C ASN A 55 -3.91 31.23 -66.85
N GLY A 56 -4.11 30.55 -67.97
CA GLY A 56 -5.32 30.68 -68.79
C GLY A 56 -6.60 30.21 -68.10
N THR A 57 -6.54 29.15 -67.29
CA THR A 57 -7.70 28.60 -66.58
C THR A 57 -8.05 29.41 -65.33
N TYR A 58 -7.07 29.96 -64.63
CA TYR A 58 -7.27 30.56 -63.31
C TYR A 58 -6.97 32.06 -63.22
N GLY A 59 -6.53 32.71 -64.32
CA GLY A 59 -6.31 34.16 -64.37
C GLY A 59 -5.09 34.65 -63.58
N ILE A 60 -4.13 33.77 -63.33
CA ILE A 60 -2.96 34.02 -62.47
C ILE A 60 -1.96 34.94 -63.17
N SER A 61 -1.54 36.02 -62.50
CA SER A 61 -0.49 36.93 -62.99
C SER A 61 0.89 36.36 -62.64
N ALA A 62 1.84 36.33 -63.57
CA ALA A 62 3.02 35.46 -63.42
C ALA A 62 4.34 36.14 -62.95
N TYR A 63 5.03 35.42 -62.04
CA TYR A 63 6.49 35.23 -61.73
C TYR A 63 7.06 35.68 -60.36
N PRO A 64 7.82 34.78 -59.70
CA PRO A 64 7.29 33.56 -59.07
C PRO A 64 6.35 33.94 -57.93
N THR A 65 5.22 33.25 -57.79
CA THR A 65 4.28 33.59 -56.72
C THR A 65 3.67 32.34 -56.10
N TYR A 66 3.32 32.45 -54.83
CA TYR A 66 2.59 31.42 -54.11
C TYR A 66 1.08 31.72 -54.21
N ILE A 67 0.24 30.68 -54.18
CA ILE A 67 -1.22 30.78 -54.27
C ILE A 67 -1.81 29.84 -53.23
N LEU A 68 -2.74 30.31 -52.41
CA LEU A 68 -3.46 29.48 -51.45
C LEU A 68 -4.76 28.98 -52.08
N ILE A 69 -4.98 27.66 -52.05
CA ILE A 69 -6.20 27.00 -52.55
C ILE A 69 -6.87 26.26 -51.38
N ALA A 70 -8.19 26.43 -51.24
CA ALA A 70 -9.02 25.74 -50.25
C ALA A 70 -9.36 24.29 -50.68
N PRO A 71 -9.78 23.40 -49.76
CA PRO A 71 -10.18 22.02 -50.08
C PRO A 71 -11.31 21.89 -51.12
N ASP A 72 -12.15 22.91 -51.29
CA ASP A 72 -13.19 22.95 -52.34
C ASP A 72 -12.64 23.38 -53.72
N HIS A 73 -11.31 23.48 -53.84
CA HIS A 73 -10.56 23.91 -55.01
C HIS A 73 -10.75 25.39 -55.39
N SER A 74 -11.34 26.21 -54.51
CA SER A 74 -11.40 27.66 -54.70
C SER A 74 -10.04 28.32 -54.37
N ILE A 75 -9.72 29.39 -55.10
CA ILE A 75 -8.53 30.21 -54.80
C ILE A 75 -8.87 31.13 -53.63
N VAL A 76 -8.09 31.03 -52.57
CA VAL A 76 -8.23 31.84 -51.34
C VAL A 76 -7.38 33.10 -51.43
N GLU A 77 -6.12 32.97 -51.86
CA GLU A 77 -5.20 34.09 -52.05
C GLU A 77 -4.33 33.83 -53.28
N GLN A 78 -4.17 34.86 -54.12
CA GLN A 78 -3.30 34.81 -55.29
C GLN A 78 -2.15 35.81 -55.11
N ASP A 79 -1.05 35.58 -55.80
CA ASP A 79 0.07 36.54 -55.84
C ASP A 79 0.82 36.77 -54.50
N ILE A 80 0.98 35.73 -53.67
CA ILE A 80 1.74 35.78 -52.41
C ILE A 80 3.24 36.00 -52.70
N TRP A 81 3.67 37.27 -52.59
CA TRP A 81 5.04 37.75 -52.81
C TRP A 81 5.28 39.13 -52.14
N PRO A 82 6.51 39.49 -51.72
CA PRO A 82 7.73 38.70 -51.66
C PRO A 82 7.75 37.77 -50.45
N VAL A 83 8.31 36.57 -50.62
CA VAL A 83 8.52 35.63 -49.51
C VAL A 83 9.91 35.84 -48.95
N SER A 84 9.97 36.44 -47.75
CA SER A 84 11.22 36.68 -47.04
C SER A 84 11.50 35.68 -45.92
N SER A 85 10.48 34.93 -45.46
CA SER A 85 10.60 33.88 -44.43
C SER A 85 9.35 33.00 -44.39
N ALA A 86 9.39 31.90 -43.62
CA ALA A 86 8.21 31.06 -43.34
C ALA A 86 7.06 31.86 -42.68
N GLN A 87 7.37 32.91 -41.90
CA GLN A 87 6.38 33.75 -41.22
C GLN A 87 5.41 34.46 -42.18
N THR A 88 5.84 34.73 -43.42
CA THR A 88 4.97 35.30 -44.47
C THR A 88 3.77 34.38 -44.74
N PHE A 89 3.99 33.06 -44.77
CA PHE A 89 2.91 32.08 -44.94
C PHE A 89 2.10 31.91 -43.65
N ILE A 90 2.76 31.84 -42.50
CA ILE A 90 2.09 31.65 -41.20
C ILE A 90 1.06 32.76 -40.95
N THR A 91 1.48 34.03 -41.05
CA THR A 91 0.57 35.17 -40.83
C THR A 91 -0.56 35.24 -41.85
N LEU A 92 -0.30 34.88 -43.11
CA LEU A 92 -1.34 34.83 -44.14
C LEU A 92 -2.39 33.75 -43.82
N PHE A 93 -1.95 32.55 -43.45
CA PHE A 93 -2.84 31.43 -43.15
C PHE A 93 -3.66 31.73 -41.90
N GLU A 94 -3.02 32.25 -40.83
CA GLU A 94 -3.70 32.69 -39.61
C GLU A 94 -4.75 33.78 -39.88
N SER A 95 -4.46 34.73 -40.79
CA SER A 95 -5.43 35.78 -41.16
C SER A 95 -6.67 35.26 -41.89
N HIS A 96 -6.56 34.06 -42.50
CA HIS A 96 -7.66 33.34 -43.14
C HIS A 96 -8.30 32.31 -42.20
N GLY A 97 -7.96 32.33 -40.91
CA GLY A 97 -8.49 31.41 -39.90
C GLY A 97 -7.84 30.02 -39.91
N ILE A 98 -6.80 29.81 -40.73
CA ILE A 98 -5.98 28.61 -40.71
C ILE A 98 -4.94 28.80 -39.61
N MET A 99 -5.27 28.37 -38.41
CA MET A 99 -4.35 28.44 -37.27
C MET A 99 -3.42 27.23 -37.30
N GLN A 100 -2.32 27.31 -36.53
CA GLN A 100 -1.56 26.11 -36.22
C GLN A 100 -2.55 25.07 -35.68
N ALA A 101 -2.72 23.96 -36.39
CA ALA A 101 -3.25 22.78 -35.74
C ALA A 101 -2.20 22.43 -34.70
N GLU A 102 -2.54 22.58 -33.42
CA GLU A 102 -1.89 21.72 -32.44
C GLU A 102 -2.17 20.32 -32.97
N CYS A 103 -1.15 19.64 -33.51
CA CYS A 103 -1.24 18.21 -33.67
C CYS A 103 -1.50 17.75 -32.24
N GLY A 104 -2.78 17.49 -31.90
CA GLY A 104 -3.18 17.01 -30.60
C GLY A 104 -2.20 15.91 -30.29
N GLY A 105 -1.39 16.10 -29.24
CA GLY A 105 -0.34 15.14 -28.89
C GLY A 105 -0.99 13.77 -28.96
N THR A 106 -0.38 12.83 -29.70
CA THR A 106 -0.98 11.52 -29.95
C THR A 106 -1.53 11.00 -28.64
N MET A 107 -2.84 10.77 -28.57
CA MET A 107 -3.50 10.35 -27.35
C MET A 107 -2.74 9.13 -26.80
N THR A 108 -2.30 9.23 -25.56
CA THR A 108 -1.47 8.21 -24.91
C THR A 108 -2.09 7.92 -23.55
N ALA A 109 -2.43 6.64 -23.31
CA ALA A 109 -2.84 6.17 -22.00
C ALA A 109 -1.61 6.07 -21.10
N ASP A 110 -1.70 6.64 -19.89
CA ASP A 110 -0.70 6.50 -18.85
C ASP A 110 -1.37 6.63 -17.47
N PHE A 111 -0.84 5.93 -16.47
CA PHE A 111 -1.34 6.00 -15.11
C PHE A 111 -0.27 5.67 -14.07
N GLY A 112 -0.54 6.08 -12.84
CA GLY A 112 0.22 5.66 -11.67
C GLY A 112 -0.67 5.40 -10.46
N SER A 113 -0.07 4.90 -9.38
CA SER A 113 -0.69 4.76 -8.07
C SER A 113 0.17 5.41 -6.98
N ASP A 114 -0.42 5.64 -5.81
CA ASP A 114 0.30 6.09 -4.61
C ASP A 114 1.18 4.98 -3.99
N VAL A 115 0.75 3.73 -4.11
CA VAL A 115 1.46 2.52 -3.67
C VAL A 115 1.26 1.36 -4.65
N THR A 116 2.22 0.45 -4.72
CA THR A 116 2.13 -0.79 -5.52
C THR A 116 2.21 -2.06 -4.67
N GLU A 117 2.50 -1.91 -3.37
CA GLU A 117 2.62 -2.98 -2.40
C GLU A 117 1.74 -2.63 -1.20
N ILE A 118 0.72 -3.45 -0.92
CA ILE A 118 -0.25 -3.21 0.15
C ILE A 118 -0.57 -4.47 0.95
N CYS A 119 -1.18 -4.28 2.12
CA CYS A 119 -1.81 -5.37 2.86
C CYS A 119 -3.28 -5.50 2.47
N GLN A 120 -3.87 -6.69 2.62
CA GLN A 120 -5.30 -6.89 2.40
C GLN A 120 -6.17 -5.81 3.08
N PHE A 121 -7.28 -5.49 2.42
CA PHE A 121 -8.29 -4.51 2.83
C PHE A 121 -7.84 -3.05 2.80
N ASN A 122 -6.61 -2.76 2.34
CA ASN A 122 -6.19 -1.40 2.07
C ASN A 122 -6.69 -0.91 0.71
N GLU A 123 -6.77 0.41 0.58
CA GLU A 123 -7.13 1.12 -0.63
C GLU A 123 -5.88 1.60 -1.38
N VAL A 124 -5.94 1.58 -2.72
CA VAL A 124 -4.94 2.16 -3.63
C VAL A 124 -5.59 3.31 -4.39
N ALA A 125 -4.94 4.48 -4.38
CA ALA A 125 -5.39 5.64 -5.13
C ALA A 125 -4.68 5.69 -6.49
N PHE A 126 -5.46 5.53 -7.56
CA PHE A 126 -4.94 5.61 -8.93
C PHE A 126 -5.05 7.03 -9.47
N THR A 127 -4.05 7.44 -10.24
CA THR A 127 -3.97 8.74 -10.89
C THR A 127 -3.81 8.57 -12.39
N ASP A 128 -4.69 9.22 -13.16
CA ASP A 128 -4.55 9.35 -14.60
C ASP A 128 -3.37 10.28 -14.94
N LEU A 129 -2.45 9.79 -15.77
CA LEU A 129 -1.31 10.53 -16.30
C LEU A 129 -1.38 10.67 -17.83
N SER A 130 -2.49 10.23 -18.44
CA SER A 130 -2.69 10.19 -19.87
C SER A 130 -2.62 11.59 -20.50
N THR A 131 -2.18 11.66 -21.75
CA THR A 131 -2.06 12.92 -22.50
C THR A 131 -2.94 12.92 -23.74
N GLY A 132 -3.47 14.08 -24.13
CA GLY A 132 -4.35 14.27 -25.28
C GLY A 132 -5.71 14.83 -24.88
N ASP A 133 -6.62 14.96 -25.85
CA ASP A 133 -7.99 15.47 -25.65
C ASP A 133 -8.94 14.40 -25.10
N ILE A 134 -8.65 13.90 -23.89
CA ILE A 134 -9.38 12.79 -23.27
C ILE A 134 -10.74 13.27 -22.73
N THR A 135 -11.78 12.51 -23.04
CA THR A 135 -13.17 12.78 -22.65
C THR A 135 -13.78 11.69 -21.75
N SER A 136 -13.19 10.50 -21.70
CA SER A 136 -13.65 9.41 -20.86
C SER A 136 -12.54 8.42 -20.47
N TRP A 137 -12.70 7.80 -19.30
CA TRP A 137 -11.83 6.76 -18.74
C TRP A 137 -12.62 5.47 -18.54
N ASN A 138 -11.97 4.34 -18.75
CA ASN A 138 -12.50 3.03 -18.45
C ASN A 138 -11.38 2.19 -17.82
N TRP A 139 -11.47 2.01 -16.51
CA TRP A 139 -10.51 1.26 -15.72
C TRP A 139 -10.97 -0.18 -15.53
N THR A 140 -10.02 -1.10 -15.54
CA THR A 140 -10.19 -2.49 -15.10
C THR A 140 -9.15 -2.79 -14.01
N PHE A 141 -9.62 -3.22 -12.85
CA PHE A 141 -8.82 -3.60 -11.69
C PHE A 141 -9.03 -5.08 -11.42
N GLU A 142 -8.10 -5.93 -11.83
CA GLU A 142 -8.20 -7.36 -11.54
C GLU A 142 -8.25 -7.58 -10.02
N GLY A 143 -9.26 -8.27 -9.51
CA GLY A 143 -9.39 -8.54 -8.06
C GLY A 143 -9.68 -7.34 -7.16
N GLY A 144 -9.82 -6.13 -7.72
CA GLY A 144 -10.17 -4.91 -6.99
C GLY A 144 -11.68 -4.77 -6.75
N ASP A 145 -12.05 -4.00 -5.72
CA ASP A 145 -13.41 -3.53 -5.45
C ASP A 145 -13.43 -1.98 -5.38
N PRO A 146 -14.07 -1.29 -6.36
CA PRO A 146 -14.77 -1.87 -7.50
C PRO A 146 -13.80 -2.44 -8.56
N ALA A 147 -14.23 -3.50 -9.27
CA ALA A 147 -13.41 -4.13 -10.32
C ALA A 147 -13.25 -3.31 -11.61
N THR A 148 -14.07 -2.26 -11.77
CA THR A 148 -14.03 -1.33 -12.91
C THR A 148 -14.45 0.06 -12.46
N SER A 149 -13.96 1.12 -13.12
CA SER A 149 -14.37 2.50 -12.84
C SER A 149 -14.36 3.37 -14.09
N THR A 150 -15.18 4.42 -14.09
CA THR A 150 -15.13 5.50 -15.11
C THR A 150 -14.71 6.84 -14.52
N GLU A 151 -14.27 6.87 -13.27
CA GLU A 151 -13.69 8.05 -12.65
C GLU A 151 -12.28 8.28 -13.21
N GLN A 152 -11.85 9.54 -13.32
CA GLN A 152 -10.49 9.85 -13.77
C GLN A 152 -9.43 9.35 -12.76
N ASN A 153 -9.68 9.47 -11.46
CA ASN A 153 -8.75 9.07 -10.40
C ASN A 153 -9.50 8.21 -9.36
N PRO A 154 -9.68 6.90 -9.62
CA PRO A 154 -10.46 6.03 -8.75
C PRO A 154 -9.67 5.59 -7.50
N LEU A 155 -10.43 5.20 -6.48
CA LEU A 155 -9.93 4.56 -5.26
C LEU A 155 -10.43 3.11 -5.24
N VAL A 156 -9.53 2.14 -5.04
CA VAL A 156 -9.82 0.71 -5.18
C VAL A 156 -9.32 -0.07 -3.97
N THR A 157 -10.17 -0.92 -3.40
CA THR A 157 -9.79 -1.84 -2.30
C THR A 157 -9.41 -3.21 -2.84
N TYR A 158 -8.37 -3.84 -2.29
CA TYR A 158 -8.02 -5.23 -2.59
C TYR A 158 -8.11 -6.10 -1.33
N SER A 159 -8.97 -7.12 -1.33
CA SER A 159 -9.23 -7.96 -0.15
C SER A 159 -8.50 -9.30 -0.16
N GLU A 160 -8.11 -9.79 -1.33
CA GLU A 160 -7.44 -11.08 -1.50
C GLU A 160 -5.94 -10.87 -1.75
N THR A 161 -5.13 -11.86 -1.38
CA THR A 161 -3.68 -11.80 -1.64
C THR A 161 -3.35 -12.24 -3.05
N GLY A 162 -2.38 -11.60 -3.67
CA GLY A 162 -1.92 -11.92 -5.01
C GLY A 162 -1.25 -10.74 -5.67
N THR A 163 -0.87 -10.93 -6.93
CA THR A 163 -0.51 -9.85 -7.84
C THR A 163 -1.68 -9.59 -8.77
N TYR A 164 -1.90 -8.32 -9.13
CA TYR A 164 -3.06 -7.89 -9.88
C TYR A 164 -2.69 -6.94 -11.01
N ASP A 165 -3.25 -7.21 -12.18
CA ASP A 165 -3.14 -6.36 -13.35
C ASP A 165 -4.04 -5.12 -13.23
N VAL A 166 -3.57 -4.01 -13.81
CA VAL A 166 -4.36 -2.78 -13.94
C VAL A 166 -4.34 -2.31 -15.39
N GLU A 167 -5.53 -2.05 -15.93
CA GLU A 167 -5.72 -1.52 -17.28
C GLU A 167 -6.49 -0.20 -17.23
N LEU A 168 -6.00 0.79 -17.98
CA LEU A 168 -6.72 2.03 -18.27
C LEU A 168 -6.90 2.17 -19.78
N GLU A 169 -8.14 2.30 -20.22
CA GLU A 169 -8.50 2.77 -21.56
C GLU A 169 -9.02 4.23 -21.48
N VAL A 170 -8.45 5.11 -22.31
CA VAL A 170 -8.89 6.50 -22.46
C VAL A 170 -9.40 6.75 -23.89
N SER A 171 -10.37 7.66 -24.02
CA SER A 171 -10.97 8.00 -25.32
C SER A 171 -11.25 9.50 -25.47
N ASP A 172 -11.10 10.00 -26.70
CA ASP A 172 -11.49 11.35 -27.13
C ASP A 172 -12.95 11.40 -27.69
N GLY A 173 -13.68 10.28 -27.58
CA GLY A 173 -15.03 10.11 -28.12
C GLY A 173 -15.08 9.54 -29.55
N THR A 174 -13.94 9.48 -30.25
CA THR A 174 -13.79 8.90 -31.60
C THR A 174 -12.76 7.77 -31.63
N ASN A 175 -11.62 7.96 -30.96
CA ASN A 175 -10.51 7.05 -30.84
C ASN A 175 -10.38 6.56 -29.39
N SER A 176 -9.73 5.42 -29.20
CA SER A 176 -9.36 4.90 -27.88
C SER A 176 -7.94 4.37 -27.89
N VAL A 177 -7.23 4.53 -26.78
CA VAL A 177 -5.93 3.89 -26.51
C VAL A 177 -5.96 3.33 -25.10
N ASN A 178 -5.24 2.23 -24.87
CA ASN A 178 -5.15 1.60 -23.56
C ASN A 178 -3.70 1.42 -23.12
N MET A 179 -3.54 1.26 -21.81
CA MET A 179 -2.32 0.83 -21.16
C MET A 179 -2.68 -0.27 -20.16
N LEU A 180 -1.93 -1.37 -20.21
CA LEU A 180 -2.00 -2.49 -19.27
C LEU A 180 -0.64 -2.61 -18.60
N ILE A 181 -0.62 -2.67 -17.27
CA ILE A 181 0.55 -3.06 -16.50
C ILE A 181 0.22 -4.37 -15.78
N GLU A 182 0.93 -5.44 -16.18
CA GLU A 182 0.81 -6.76 -15.55
C GLU A 182 1.45 -6.74 -14.16
N ASP A 183 0.88 -7.47 -13.21
CA ASP A 183 1.35 -7.61 -11.82
C ASP A 183 1.63 -6.26 -11.13
N TYR A 184 0.82 -5.22 -11.42
CA TYR A 184 1.09 -3.85 -10.97
C TYR A 184 0.91 -3.65 -9.46
N ILE A 185 -0.08 -4.34 -8.87
CA ILE A 185 -0.36 -4.27 -7.42
C ILE A 185 -0.07 -5.63 -6.80
N GLU A 186 0.78 -5.66 -5.77
CA GLU A 186 1.03 -6.84 -4.92
C GLU A 186 0.34 -6.67 -3.57
N VAL A 187 -0.48 -7.65 -3.20
CA VAL A 187 -1.28 -7.65 -1.97
C VAL A 187 -0.82 -8.77 -1.04
N PHE A 188 -0.28 -8.36 0.10
CA PHE A 188 0.22 -9.24 1.14
C PHE A 188 -0.86 -9.58 2.17
N LEU A 189 -0.75 -10.79 2.73
CA LEU A 189 -1.69 -11.30 3.72
C LEU A 189 -1.64 -10.48 5.01
N VAL A 190 -2.80 -10.06 5.53
CA VAL A 190 -2.88 -9.60 6.92
C VAL A 190 -2.84 -10.83 7.84
N PRO A 191 -1.86 -10.96 8.75
CA PRO A 191 -1.70 -12.18 9.53
C PRO A 191 -2.92 -12.40 10.44
N PRO A 192 -3.45 -13.63 10.53
CA PRO A 192 -4.47 -13.95 11.53
C PRO A 192 -3.80 -13.97 12.91
N VAL A 193 -4.11 -12.96 13.73
CA VAL A 193 -3.56 -12.84 15.08
C VAL A 193 -4.57 -13.31 16.11
N MET A 194 -4.09 -14.10 17.08
CA MET A 194 -4.87 -14.56 18.22
C MET A 194 -4.06 -14.40 19.50
N LEU A 195 -4.74 -14.00 20.56
CA LEU A 195 -4.21 -13.97 21.90
C LEU A 195 -5.08 -14.83 22.81
N GLN A 196 -4.46 -15.80 23.49
CA GLN A 196 -5.16 -16.63 24.47
C GLN A 196 -5.53 -15.82 25.72
N ALA A 197 -6.60 -16.23 26.39
CA ALA A 197 -6.97 -15.65 27.67
C ALA A 197 -5.90 -15.94 28.73
N PHE A 198 -5.71 -14.99 29.64
CA PHE A 198 -4.79 -15.13 30.76
C PHE A 198 -5.53 -15.66 32.00
N ASP A 199 -4.80 -16.38 32.85
CA ASP A 199 -5.27 -16.67 34.21
C ASP A 199 -5.16 -15.42 35.09
N ASP A 200 -6.00 -15.36 36.12
CA ASP A 200 -5.93 -14.32 37.15
C ASP A 200 -4.62 -14.46 37.94
N VAL A 201 -3.99 -13.32 38.23
CA VAL A 201 -2.71 -13.27 38.96
C VAL A 201 -2.82 -12.40 40.21
N CYS A 202 -1.92 -12.56 41.17
CA CYS A 202 -1.87 -11.72 42.35
C CYS A 202 -0.94 -10.52 42.15
N VAL A 203 -1.26 -9.38 42.77
CA VAL A 203 -0.42 -8.16 42.73
C VAL A 203 0.99 -8.36 43.28
N ASP A 204 1.20 -9.37 44.12
CA ASP A 204 2.49 -9.69 44.76
C ASP A 204 3.28 -10.81 44.05
N TRP A 205 2.79 -11.32 42.92
CA TRP A 205 3.53 -12.29 42.11
C TRP A 205 4.78 -11.65 41.47
N PRO A 206 5.86 -12.42 41.28
CA PRO A 206 6.99 -11.94 40.50
C PRO A 206 6.58 -11.69 39.04
N ALA A 207 7.28 -10.78 38.38
CA ALA A 207 7.11 -10.57 36.94
C ALA A 207 7.33 -11.89 36.16
N PHE A 208 6.51 -12.11 35.14
CA PHE A 208 6.52 -13.31 34.31
C PHE A 208 6.42 -12.97 32.83
N GLU A 209 6.92 -13.86 31.97
CA GLU A 209 6.85 -13.70 30.52
C GLU A 209 5.43 -13.96 30.02
N LEU A 210 4.90 -13.04 29.21
CA LEU A 210 3.60 -13.22 28.55
C LEU A 210 3.72 -14.25 27.42
N THR A 211 2.71 -15.11 27.31
CA THR A 211 2.64 -16.17 26.30
C THR A 211 1.24 -16.23 25.71
N GLY A 212 0.99 -17.15 24.77
CA GLY A 212 -0.34 -17.36 24.17
C GLY A 212 -0.68 -16.48 22.97
N GLY A 213 0.26 -15.64 22.51
CA GLY A 213 0.17 -14.90 21.26
C GLY A 213 0.55 -15.79 20.07
N SER A 214 -0.22 -15.71 18.99
CA SER A 214 0.01 -16.43 17.74
C SER A 214 -0.24 -15.49 16.56
N PRO A 215 0.63 -15.44 15.53
CA PRO A 215 1.89 -16.19 15.37
C PRO A 215 2.96 -15.81 16.40
N LEU A 216 3.99 -16.65 16.61
CA LEU A 216 5.09 -16.35 17.55
C LEU A 216 5.99 -15.22 17.04
N GLY A 217 6.55 -14.42 17.96
CA GLY A 217 7.51 -13.35 17.65
C GLY A 217 6.91 -11.94 17.56
N GLY A 218 5.64 -11.79 17.93
CA GLY A 218 5.00 -10.49 18.09
C GLY A 218 5.36 -9.81 19.41
N THR A 219 4.73 -8.66 19.64
CA THR A 219 5.00 -7.79 20.79
C THR A 219 3.78 -7.68 21.68
N TYR A 220 4.00 -7.75 22.99
CA TYR A 220 2.98 -7.50 24.00
C TYR A 220 3.05 -6.05 24.50
N GLU A 221 1.90 -5.41 24.63
CA GLU A 221 1.75 -4.07 25.19
C GLU A 221 0.60 -4.03 26.19
N GLY A 222 0.71 -3.18 27.20
CA GLY A 222 -0.31 -2.99 28.23
C GLY A 222 0.26 -2.49 29.56
N PRO A 223 -0.59 -2.15 30.55
CA PRO A 223 -0.15 -1.81 31.90
C PRO A 223 0.70 -2.93 32.51
N GLY A 224 1.81 -2.58 33.16
CA GLY A 224 2.75 -3.56 33.75
C GLY A 224 3.56 -4.39 32.74
N VAL A 225 3.40 -4.19 31.42
CA VAL A 225 4.16 -4.91 30.40
C VAL A 225 5.45 -4.17 30.06
N THR A 226 6.58 -4.86 30.12
CA THR A 226 7.88 -4.35 29.66
C THR A 226 8.69 -5.47 29.02
N ASN A 227 9.12 -5.29 27.77
CA ASN A 227 9.91 -6.27 27.00
C ASN A 227 9.27 -7.68 26.96
N GLY A 228 7.93 -7.77 26.88
CA GLY A 228 7.20 -9.04 26.87
C GLY A 228 6.98 -9.67 28.26
N TRP A 229 7.44 -9.02 29.32
CA TRP A 229 7.21 -9.45 30.71
C TRP A 229 6.11 -8.61 31.35
N PHE A 230 5.19 -9.24 32.06
CA PHE A 230 4.17 -8.59 32.87
C PHE A 230 4.59 -8.57 34.33
N ASP A 231 4.61 -7.38 34.94
CA ASP A 231 4.81 -7.18 36.38
C ASP A 231 3.47 -6.76 37.03
N PRO A 232 2.83 -7.65 37.80
CA PRO A 232 1.56 -7.35 38.48
C PRO A 232 1.64 -6.17 39.45
N SER A 233 2.79 -5.95 40.08
CA SER A 233 2.98 -4.89 41.07
C SER A 233 3.04 -3.51 40.41
N GLU A 234 3.59 -3.43 39.20
CA GLU A 234 3.61 -2.22 38.37
C GLU A 234 2.25 -1.98 37.69
N ALA A 235 1.55 -3.04 37.28
CA ALA A 235 0.19 -2.93 36.74
C ALA A 235 -0.82 -2.43 37.80
N GLY A 236 -0.67 -2.89 39.04
CA GLY A 236 -1.62 -2.64 40.14
C GLY A 236 -2.84 -3.56 40.07
N THR A 237 -3.70 -3.52 41.10
CA THR A 237 -4.90 -4.36 41.17
C THR A 237 -5.98 -3.89 40.20
N GLY A 238 -6.80 -4.84 39.71
CA GLY A 238 -7.87 -4.59 38.75
C GLY A 238 -7.67 -5.32 37.41
N THR A 239 -8.50 -4.97 36.43
CA THR A 239 -8.46 -5.58 35.10
C THR A 239 -7.62 -4.74 34.16
N HIS A 240 -6.65 -5.37 33.48
CA HIS A 240 -5.75 -4.74 32.53
C HIS A 240 -5.93 -5.34 31.15
N THR A 241 -6.04 -4.50 30.12
CA THR A 241 -6.04 -4.96 28.73
C THR A 241 -4.60 -5.15 28.26
N ILE A 242 -4.31 -6.35 27.77
CA ILE A 242 -3.05 -6.71 27.14
C ILE A 242 -3.32 -6.89 25.64
N VAL A 243 -2.54 -6.18 24.83
CA VAL A 243 -2.59 -6.23 23.37
C VAL A 243 -1.40 -7.02 22.87
N TYR A 244 -1.63 -7.94 21.94
CA TYR A 244 -0.59 -8.64 21.22
C TYR A 244 -0.64 -8.27 19.74
N THR A 245 0.47 -7.75 19.22
CA THR A 245 0.60 -7.32 17.83
C THR A 245 1.65 -8.16 17.12
N TYR A 246 1.33 -8.66 15.92
CA TYR A 246 2.28 -9.36 15.07
C TYR A 246 2.39 -8.66 13.72
N THR A 247 3.61 -8.47 13.24
CA THR A 247 3.92 -7.83 11.96
C THR A 247 4.72 -8.80 11.08
N THR A 248 4.32 -8.97 9.82
CA THR A 248 5.02 -9.78 8.83
C THR A 248 6.29 -9.10 8.33
N ALA A 249 7.09 -9.80 7.52
CA ALA A 249 8.32 -9.22 6.96
C ALA A 249 8.03 -8.08 5.97
N GLU A 250 6.88 -8.15 5.31
CA GLU A 250 6.34 -7.19 4.35
C GLU A 250 5.69 -5.99 5.04
N GLY A 251 5.64 -5.98 6.37
CA GLY A 251 5.09 -4.86 7.16
C GLY A 251 3.59 -4.95 7.45
N CYS A 252 2.90 -6.02 7.02
CA CYS A 252 1.50 -6.22 7.35
C CYS A 252 1.32 -6.66 8.79
N PHE A 253 0.41 -6.02 9.52
CA PHE A 253 0.23 -6.30 10.93
C PHE A 253 -1.24 -6.44 11.30
N ASN A 254 -1.47 -7.16 12.39
CA ASN A 254 -2.76 -7.25 13.04
C ASN A 254 -2.54 -7.46 14.54
N SER A 255 -3.61 -7.33 15.33
CA SER A 255 -3.54 -7.48 16.78
C SER A 255 -4.79 -8.18 17.33
N ASP A 256 -4.62 -8.87 18.46
CA ASP A 256 -5.73 -9.32 19.31
C ASP A 256 -5.47 -8.85 20.74
N GLU A 257 -6.55 -8.61 21.49
CA GLU A 257 -6.49 -8.14 22.87
C GLU A 257 -7.23 -9.09 23.82
N LYS A 258 -6.70 -9.21 25.04
CA LYS A 258 -7.31 -9.97 26.12
C LYS A 258 -7.10 -9.25 27.44
N THR A 259 -8.05 -9.43 28.35
CA THR A 259 -7.96 -8.89 29.70
C THR A 259 -7.23 -9.84 30.63
N LEU A 260 -6.39 -9.29 31.50
CA LEU A 260 -5.70 -9.98 32.59
C LEU A 260 -6.14 -9.32 33.90
N TYR A 261 -6.65 -10.11 34.84
CA TYR A 261 -7.08 -9.61 36.14
C TYR A 261 -5.98 -9.79 37.19
N VAL A 262 -5.64 -8.71 37.88
CA VAL A 262 -4.70 -8.67 39.00
C VAL A 262 -5.49 -8.53 40.29
N ASP A 263 -5.50 -9.59 41.10
CA ASP A 263 -6.19 -9.62 42.37
C ASP A 263 -5.31 -9.07 43.51
N GLU A 264 -5.96 -8.49 44.51
CA GLU A 264 -5.33 -8.20 45.80
C GLU A 264 -5.34 -9.50 46.62
N CYS A 265 -4.44 -10.42 46.29
CA CYS A 265 -4.27 -11.64 47.08
C CYS A 265 -3.71 -11.26 48.45
N VAL A 266 -4.61 -10.99 49.39
CA VAL A 266 -4.29 -10.90 50.81
C VAL A 266 -3.94 -12.29 51.30
N GLY A 267 -2.73 -12.75 50.97
CA GLY A 267 -2.06 -13.71 51.81
C GLY A 267 -2.03 -13.09 53.21
N ILE A 268 -2.85 -13.60 54.13
CA ILE A 268 -2.67 -13.27 55.54
C ILE A 268 -1.25 -13.69 55.85
N GLY A 269 -0.34 -12.71 55.96
CA GLY A 269 0.98 -12.94 56.50
C GLY A 269 0.82 -13.37 57.95
N GLU A 270 0.55 -14.65 58.18
CA GLU A 270 0.92 -15.27 59.44
C GLU A 270 2.42 -15.03 59.55
N HIS A 271 2.77 -14.13 60.48
CA HIS A 271 4.13 -13.73 60.86
C HIS A 271 5.17 -14.70 60.32
N ALA A 272 6.02 -14.22 59.41
CA ALA A 272 7.13 -14.97 58.83
C ALA A 272 8.14 -15.37 59.92
N ASP A 273 7.81 -16.36 60.74
CA ASP A 273 8.64 -16.80 61.85
C ASP A 273 9.39 -18.10 61.53
N ALA A 274 9.52 -18.45 60.24
CA ALA A 274 10.34 -19.60 59.84
C ALA A 274 11.04 -19.51 58.46
N GLY A 275 10.88 -18.40 57.73
CA GLY A 275 11.45 -18.25 56.38
C GLY A 275 10.79 -19.15 55.32
N VAL A 276 9.49 -19.44 55.46
CA VAL A 276 8.72 -20.21 54.46
C VAL A 276 7.70 -19.30 53.78
N LEU A 277 7.71 -19.29 52.45
CA LEU A 277 6.77 -18.55 51.60
C LEU A 277 6.03 -19.55 50.72
N ILE A 278 4.70 -19.42 50.66
CA ILE A 278 3.82 -20.21 49.80
C ILE A 278 2.99 -19.25 48.95
N TYR A 279 3.07 -19.38 47.63
CA TYR A 279 2.33 -18.53 46.69
C TYR A 279 2.02 -19.31 45.39
N PRO A 280 0.89 -19.07 44.72
CA PRO A 280 -0.24 -18.26 45.19
C PRO A 280 -0.95 -18.87 46.39
N ASN A 281 -1.58 -18.01 47.19
CA ASN A 281 -2.55 -18.38 48.20
C ASN A 281 -3.71 -17.38 48.12
N PRO A 282 -4.88 -17.76 47.55
CA PRO A 282 -5.32 -19.12 47.25
C PRO A 282 -4.59 -19.81 46.09
N ALA A 283 -4.30 -21.11 46.24
CA ALA A 283 -3.74 -21.96 45.20
C ALA A 283 -4.86 -22.65 44.39
N ARG A 284 -4.62 -22.96 43.10
CA ARG A 284 -5.57 -23.71 42.25
C ARG A 284 -5.09 -25.13 42.00
N ASP A 285 -4.14 -25.27 41.10
CA ASP A 285 -3.57 -26.52 40.58
C ASP A 285 -2.16 -26.77 41.12
N HIS A 286 -1.45 -25.72 41.51
CA HIS A 286 -0.15 -25.80 42.14
C HIS A 286 0.08 -24.62 43.09
N PHE A 287 1.10 -24.74 43.95
CA PHE A 287 1.70 -23.60 44.62
C PHE A 287 3.22 -23.70 44.60
N MET A 288 3.88 -22.56 44.60
CA MET A 288 5.31 -22.41 44.79
C MET A 288 5.63 -22.32 46.27
N LEU A 289 6.57 -23.16 46.70
CA LEU A 289 7.08 -23.24 48.06
C LEU A 289 8.53 -22.77 48.08
N LYS A 290 8.84 -21.75 48.89
CA LYS A 290 10.21 -21.26 49.11
C LYS A 290 10.56 -21.36 50.58
N VAL A 291 11.75 -21.88 50.89
CA VAL A 291 12.26 -22.01 52.26
C VAL A 291 13.55 -21.20 52.45
N GLY A 292 13.80 -20.78 53.68
CA GLY A 292 14.92 -19.90 54.02
C GLY A 292 16.25 -20.62 54.28
N SER A 293 16.25 -21.95 54.36
CA SER A 293 17.45 -22.74 54.63
C SER A 293 17.53 -23.95 53.69
N ALA A 294 18.72 -24.20 53.14
CA ALA A 294 18.99 -25.36 52.32
C ALA A 294 18.93 -26.64 53.18
N ASP A 295 17.99 -27.52 52.88
CA ASP A 295 17.79 -28.81 53.53
C ASP A 295 16.79 -29.66 52.71
N THR A 296 16.64 -30.92 53.07
CA THR A 296 15.58 -31.79 52.56
C THR A 296 14.37 -31.73 53.47
N TYR A 297 13.22 -31.41 52.89
CA TYR A 297 11.94 -31.35 53.59
C TYR A 297 10.96 -32.37 53.05
N GLN A 298 10.29 -33.08 53.95
CA GLN A 298 9.05 -33.76 53.66
C GLN A 298 7.92 -32.73 53.67
N VAL A 299 7.37 -32.45 52.49
CA VAL A 299 6.24 -31.56 52.27
C VAL A 299 4.97 -32.39 52.24
N SER A 300 3.99 -32.03 53.06
CA SER A 300 2.69 -32.70 53.10
C SER A 300 1.56 -31.67 53.10
N VAL A 301 0.51 -31.91 52.32
CA VAL A 301 -0.70 -31.08 52.31
C VAL A 301 -1.82 -31.86 52.98
N PHE A 302 -2.54 -31.23 53.90
CA PHE A 302 -3.64 -31.82 54.66
C PHE A 302 -4.93 -31.01 54.49
N SER A 303 -6.07 -31.69 54.41
CA SER A 303 -7.39 -31.07 54.55
C SER A 303 -7.66 -30.61 55.99
N LEU A 304 -8.70 -29.81 56.21
CA LEU A 304 -9.20 -29.46 57.55
C LEU A 304 -9.56 -30.68 58.42
N THR A 305 -9.92 -31.81 57.80
CA THR A 305 -10.24 -33.06 58.51
C THR A 305 -8.99 -33.88 58.84
N GLY A 306 -7.80 -33.40 58.47
CA GLY A 306 -6.51 -34.07 58.72
C GLY A 306 -6.16 -35.14 57.70
N VAL A 307 -6.90 -35.24 56.58
CA VAL A 307 -6.56 -36.18 55.50
C VAL A 307 -5.39 -35.62 54.71
N LYS A 308 -4.32 -36.41 54.57
CA LYS A 308 -3.16 -36.05 53.76
C LYS A 308 -3.49 -36.25 52.28
N VAL A 309 -3.33 -35.20 51.48
CA VAL A 309 -3.66 -35.18 50.05
C VAL A 309 -2.44 -35.09 49.13
N VAL A 310 -1.32 -34.55 49.63
CA VAL A 310 -0.02 -34.54 48.96
C VAL A 310 1.05 -34.95 49.95
N GLU A 311 2.03 -35.73 49.51
CA GLU A 311 3.26 -36.03 50.26
C GLU A 311 4.43 -36.18 49.29
N GLN A 312 5.46 -35.36 49.46
CA GLN A 312 6.66 -35.37 48.61
C GLN A 312 7.90 -35.03 49.45
N GLU A 313 9.04 -35.61 49.10
CA GLU A 313 10.34 -35.25 49.69
C GLU A 313 11.11 -34.37 48.71
N ILE A 314 11.50 -33.17 49.15
CA ILE A 314 12.03 -32.13 48.28
C ILE A 314 13.30 -31.55 48.88
N GLU A 315 14.37 -31.57 48.09
CA GLU A 315 15.64 -30.93 48.42
C GLU A 315 15.62 -29.46 48.00
N PHE A 316 15.90 -28.57 48.96
CA PHE A 316 16.07 -27.15 48.73
C PHE A 316 17.54 -26.77 48.82
N SER A 317 18.06 -26.11 47.78
CA SER A 317 19.44 -25.62 47.69
C SER A 317 19.63 -24.19 48.22
N GLY A 318 18.63 -23.65 48.93
CA GLY A 318 18.62 -22.27 49.44
C GLY A 318 17.26 -21.62 49.23
N SER A 319 17.26 -20.35 48.82
CA SER A 319 16.05 -19.53 48.63
C SER A 319 15.29 -19.78 47.32
N GLN A 320 15.52 -20.91 46.64
CA GLN A 320 14.83 -21.26 45.40
C GLN A 320 13.40 -21.74 45.72
N ALA A 321 12.42 -21.26 44.96
CA ALA A 321 11.05 -21.78 45.04
C ALA A 321 10.92 -23.11 44.29
N LYS A 322 10.13 -24.02 44.82
CA LYS A 322 9.80 -25.32 44.21
C LYS A 322 8.29 -25.42 44.02
N GLN A 323 7.87 -25.83 42.84
CA GLN A 323 6.46 -26.07 42.53
C GLN A 323 5.98 -27.34 43.23
N ILE A 324 4.80 -27.26 43.83
CA ILE A 324 4.06 -28.37 44.42
C ILE A 324 2.73 -28.48 43.68
N ASP A 325 2.59 -29.54 42.89
CA ASP A 325 1.34 -29.82 42.19
C ASP A 325 0.30 -30.37 43.17
N LEU A 326 -0.90 -29.81 43.09
CA LEU A 326 -2.07 -30.22 43.86
C LEU A 326 -2.93 -31.15 43.00
N PRO A 327 -3.47 -32.24 43.57
CA PRO A 327 -4.53 -32.98 42.92
C PRO A 327 -5.78 -32.11 42.81
N GLU A 328 -6.80 -32.60 42.12
CA GLU A 328 -8.10 -31.94 42.11
C GLU A 328 -8.69 -31.94 43.52
N LEU A 329 -8.69 -30.76 44.16
CA LEU A 329 -9.09 -30.56 45.54
C LEU A 329 -10.30 -29.64 45.60
N GLU A 330 -11.19 -29.89 46.55
CA GLU A 330 -12.34 -29.02 46.81
C GLU A 330 -11.89 -27.65 47.32
N ASN A 331 -12.69 -26.62 47.03
CA ASN A 331 -12.44 -25.27 47.52
C ASN A 331 -12.45 -25.28 49.06
N GLY A 332 -11.42 -24.76 49.68
CA GLY A 332 -11.36 -24.75 51.14
C GLY A 332 -10.00 -24.42 51.73
N LEU A 333 -9.92 -24.53 53.04
CA LEU A 333 -8.67 -24.35 53.78
C LEU A 333 -7.90 -25.68 53.84
N TYR A 334 -6.59 -25.61 53.65
CA TYR A 334 -5.66 -26.72 53.76
C TYR A 334 -4.46 -26.31 54.60
N PHE A 335 -3.71 -27.30 55.09
CA PHE A 335 -2.48 -27.10 55.83
C PHE A 335 -1.30 -27.71 55.08
N VAL A 336 -0.27 -26.91 54.81
CA VAL A 336 1.01 -27.38 54.30
C VAL A 336 1.96 -27.57 55.48
N SER A 337 2.38 -28.81 55.70
CA SER A 337 3.40 -29.18 56.68
C SER A 337 4.73 -29.40 55.98
N LEU A 338 5.78 -28.71 56.40
CA LEU A 338 7.16 -28.98 56.02
C LEU A 338 7.89 -29.59 57.22
N LYS A 339 8.48 -30.76 57.05
CA LYS A 339 9.21 -31.45 58.12
C LYS A 339 10.62 -31.81 57.66
N ASN A 340 11.63 -31.43 58.44
CA ASN A 340 12.99 -31.94 58.30
C ASN A 340 13.43 -32.59 59.63
N ASN A 341 14.72 -32.93 59.76
CA ASN A 341 15.25 -33.56 60.98
C ASN A 341 15.27 -32.64 62.21
N SER A 342 15.15 -31.33 62.02
CA SER A 342 15.33 -30.31 63.06
C SER A 342 14.04 -29.61 63.49
N ARG A 343 13.05 -29.50 62.59
CA ARG A 343 11.82 -28.73 62.79
C ARG A 343 10.68 -29.23 61.92
N THR A 344 9.47 -28.95 62.39
CA THR A 344 8.23 -29.04 61.63
C THR A 344 7.61 -27.65 61.56
N ILE A 345 7.24 -27.22 60.36
CA ILE A 345 6.57 -25.94 60.09
C ILE A 345 5.21 -26.28 59.48
N VAL A 346 4.15 -25.62 59.92
CA VAL A 346 2.81 -25.79 59.36
C VAL A 346 2.29 -24.41 58.95
N GLN A 347 1.84 -24.27 57.70
CA GLN A 347 1.22 -23.06 57.18
C GLN A 347 -0.16 -23.39 56.61
N LYS A 348 -1.09 -22.44 56.72
CA LYS A 348 -2.40 -22.54 56.09
C LYS A 348 -2.32 -22.05 54.66
N ILE A 349 -2.98 -22.75 53.76
CA ILE A 349 -3.24 -22.30 52.40
C ILE A 349 -4.75 -22.40 52.14
N THR A 350 -5.25 -21.53 51.28
CA THR A 350 -6.59 -21.65 50.72
C THR A 350 -6.45 -22.28 49.34
N ILE A 351 -7.35 -23.17 48.98
CA ILE A 351 -7.47 -23.71 47.63
C ILE A 351 -8.76 -23.16 47.02
N SER A 352 -8.66 -22.56 45.83
CA SER A 352 -9.80 -22.16 45.02
C SER A 352 -10.00 -23.16 43.89
N GLY A 353 -11.26 -23.43 43.54
CA GLY A 353 -11.60 -24.43 42.54
C GLY A 353 -11.20 -24.03 41.13
N LYS A 354 -11.04 -25.05 40.28
CA LYS A 354 -10.94 -24.89 38.84
C LYS A 354 -12.13 -24.13 38.28
#